data_AF-A0A850Y8W8-F1
#
_entry.id   AF-A0A850Y8W8-F1
#
_cell.length_a   1.000
_cell.length_b   1.000
_cell.length_c   1.000
_cell.angle_alpha   90.00
_cell.angle_beta   90.00
_cell.angle_gamma   90.00
#
_symmetry.space_group_name_H-M   'P 1'
#
loop_
_entity.id
_entity.type
_entity.pdbx_description
1 polymer ?
#
loop_
_entity_poly.entity_id
_entity_poly.type
_entity_poly.pdbx_seq_one_letter_code
_entity_poly.pdbx_strand_id
1 'polypeptide(L)'
;VAVASGDTAEAVTDPDMVALFNDFLGPEVTVTFGAARPRLASPYQYVLRDTEQQGLCLRDGHLVATSLQGANAPQEEPISVVPNRHLERQRCPLLMGIRGGTRALPRPCRCHRGCHHCLSPAQDVELLELFSGDKDRAMPFTFYKTFGGSTHTFEAAAFPGLFLSTAHPGEELALAPPPAATAFYLHRK
;
A
#
# COMPACT_ATOMS: atom_id res chain seq x y z
N VAL A 1 -6.71 -12.93 -44.40
CA VAL A 1 -6.28 -13.27 -43.02
C VAL A 1 -5.83 -11.99 -42.36
N ALA A 2 -6.68 -11.36 -41.54
CA ALA A 2 -6.35 -10.15 -40.82
C ALA A 2 -6.00 -10.54 -39.37
N VAL A 3 -4.83 -10.09 -38.93
CA VAL A 3 -4.20 -10.40 -37.66
C VAL A 3 -4.91 -9.59 -36.57
N ALA A 4 -5.50 -10.28 -35.59
CA ALA A 4 -5.95 -9.69 -34.34
C ALA A 4 -4.73 -9.23 -33.53
N SER A 5 -4.82 -8.08 -32.86
CA SER A 5 -4.19 -7.83 -31.55
C SER A 5 -4.45 -6.39 -31.11
N GLY A 6 -5.09 -6.26 -29.96
CA GLY A 6 -5.38 -4.99 -29.31
C GLY A 6 -6.45 -5.23 -28.25
N ASP A 7 -6.28 -6.29 -27.47
CA ASP A 7 -7.07 -6.51 -26.26
C ASP A 7 -6.69 -5.37 -25.30
N THR A 8 -7.45 -4.27 -25.36
CA THR A 8 -7.50 -3.30 -24.26
C THR A 8 -8.07 -4.07 -23.09
N ALA A 9 -7.18 -4.75 -22.35
CA ALA A 9 -7.51 -5.34 -21.07
C ALA A 9 -8.19 -4.25 -20.26
N GLU A 10 -9.51 -4.39 -20.09
CA GLU A 10 -10.34 -3.48 -19.34
C GLU A 10 -9.71 -3.37 -17.95
N ALA A 11 -9.19 -2.20 -17.61
CA ALA A 11 -8.48 -2.01 -16.36
C ALA A 11 -9.45 -2.31 -15.23
N VAL A 12 -9.26 -3.45 -14.56
CA VAL A 12 -10.14 -3.88 -13.48
C VAL A 12 -10.06 -2.83 -12.38
N THR A 13 -11.14 -2.06 -12.25
CA THR A 13 -11.21 -0.95 -11.32
C THR A 13 -11.57 -1.49 -9.95
N ASP A 14 -10.77 -1.15 -8.94
CA ASP A 14 -11.04 -1.49 -7.55
C ASP A 14 -11.99 -0.45 -6.94
N PRO A 15 -13.26 -0.80 -6.67
CA PRO A 15 -14.27 0.16 -6.22
C PRO A 15 -13.95 0.76 -4.86
N ASP A 16 -13.29 0.02 -3.97
CA ASP A 16 -12.88 0.52 -2.66
C ASP A 16 -11.79 1.60 -2.80
N MET A 17 -10.87 1.44 -3.74
CA MET A 17 -9.88 2.48 -4.04
C MET A 17 -10.52 3.71 -4.68
N VAL A 18 -11.55 3.53 -5.52
CA VAL A 18 -12.30 4.68 -6.05
C VAL A 18 -12.95 5.47 -4.92
N ALA A 19 -13.59 4.79 -3.97
CA ALA A 19 -14.19 5.42 -2.79
C ALA A 19 -13.13 6.13 -1.93
N LEU A 20 -12.03 5.46 -1.60
CA LEU A 20 -10.92 6.02 -0.83
C LEU A 20 -10.44 7.35 -1.42
N PHE A 21 -10.10 7.37 -2.71
CA PHE A 21 -9.59 8.60 -3.30
C PHE A 21 -10.69 9.69 -3.43
N ASN A 22 -11.96 9.32 -3.63
CA ASN A 22 -13.06 10.30 -3.65
C ASN A 22 -13.25 10.97 -2.29
N ASP A 23 -13.17 10.21 -1.20
CA ASP A 23 -13.33 10.74 0.15
C ASP A 23 -12.22 11.71 0.53
N PHE A 24 -10.98 11.46 0.08
CA PHE A 24 -9.82 12.29 0.41
C PHE A 24 -9.57 13.44 -0.58
N LEU A 25 -9.79 13.22 -1.88
CA LEU A 25 -9.42 14.16 -2.94
C LEU A 25 -10.62 14.74 -3.72
N GLY A 26 -11.82 14.21 -3.47
CA GLY A 26 -13.00 14.50 -4.28
C GLY A 26 -13.09 13.68 -5.57
N PRO A 27 -14.22 13.78 -6.30
CA PRO A 27 -14.37 13.18 -7.62
C PRO A 27 -13.51 13.90 -8.65
N GLU A 28 -12.92 13.13 -9.57
CA GLU A 28 -12.02 13.61 -10.65
C GLU A 28 -12.68 14.67 -11.57
N VAL A 29 -14.01 14.75 -11.61
CA VAL A 29 -14.79 15.59 -12.55
C VAL A 29 -15.19 16.96 -11.96
N THR A 30 -14.86 17.25 -10.70
CA THR A 30 -15.42 18.44 -10.01
C THR A 30 -14.52 19.67 -10.17
N VAL A 31 -14.62 20.36 -11.32
CA VAL A 31 -14.15 21.75 -11.45
C VAL A 31 -15.18 22.66 -10.78
N THR A 32 -15.10 22.82 -9.46
CA THR A 32 -15.88 23.84 -8.75
C THR A 32 -14.92 24.77 -8.04
N PHE A 33 -14.79 25.99 -8.59
CA PHE A 33 -14.06 27.08 -7.96
C PHE A 33 -14.76 27.44 -6.66
N GLY A 34 -14.11 27.08 -5.55
CA GLY A 34 -14.68 27.14 -4.20
C GLY A 34 -14.57 25.79 -3.49
N ALA A 35 -13.39 25.16 -3.52
CA ALA A 35 -13.17 23.87 -2.88
C ALA A 35 -13.34 24.03 -1.36
N ALA A 36 -14.42 23.47 -0.83
CA ALA A 36 -14.51 23.16 0.58
C ALA A 36 -13.27 22.33 0.95
N ARG A 37 -12.56 22.72 2.02
CA ARG A 37 -11.47 21.91 2.58
C ARG A 37 -11.96 20.47 2.69
N PRO A 38 -11.23 19.46 2.16
CA PRO A 38 -11.56 18.08 2.42
C PRO A 38 -11.71 17.91 3.94
N ARG A 39 -12.85 17.37 4.40
CA ARG A 39 -12.90 16.87 5.77
C ARG A 39 -11.78 15.84 5.83
N LEU A 40 -10.83 15.98 6.75
CA LEU A 40 -9.77 15.00 6.93
C LEU A 40 -10.44 13.66 7.25
N ALA A 41 -10.63 12.84 6.22
CA ALA A 41 -11.15 11.50 6.35
C ALA A 41 -10.15 10.68 7.15
N SER A 42 -10.65 9.82 8.02
CA SER A 42 -9.79 8.86 8.71
C SER A 42 -9.14 7.91 7.68
N PRO A 43 -7.88 7.52 7.86
CA PRO A 43 -7.26 6.49 7.03
C PRO A 43 -8.14 5.24 6.93
N TYR A 44 -8.30 4.70 5.73
CA TYR A 44 -9.00 3.44 5.56
C TYR A 44 -8.16 2.31 6.13
N GLN A 45 -8.81 1.34 6.77
CA GLN A 45 -8.14 0.20 7.39
C GLN A 45 -8.40 -1.06 6.58
N TYR A 46 -7.33 -1.80 6.32
CA TYR A 46 -7.38 -3.06 5.61
C TYR A 46 -6.61 -4.14 6.36
N VAL A 47 -7.08 -5.38 6.23
CA VAL A 47 -6.30 -6.58 6.52
C VAL A 47 -5.60 -7.01 5.24
N LEU A 48 -4.30 -7.21 5.33
CA LEU A 48 -3.46 -7.68 4.24
C LEU A 48 -3.05 -9.12 4.51
N ARG A 49 -3.35 -10.03 3.57
CA ARG A 49 -2.91 -11.43 3.63
C ARG A 49 -2.25 -11.83 2.34
N ASP A 50 -1.19 -12.61 2.40
CA ASP A 50 -0.57 -13.15 1.19
C ASP A 50 -1.38 -14.32 0.60
N THR A 51 -0.89 -14.88 -0.51
CA THR A 51 -1.54 -16.02 -1.18
C THR A 51 -1.55 -17.30 -0.35
N GLU A 52 -0.64 -17.41 0.63
CA GLU A 52 -0.57 -18.51 1.62
C GLU A 52 -1.40 -18.21 2.88
N GLN A 53 -2.27 -17.20 2.83
CA GLN A 53 -3.15 -16.76 3.92
C GLN A 53 -2.39 -16.31 5.18
N GLN A 54 -1.11 -15.94 5.06
CA GLN A 54 -0.37 -15.35 6.17
C GLN A 54 -0.84 -13.90 6.35
N GLY A 55 -1.25 -13.56 7.57
CA GLY A 55 -1.58 -12.19 7.94
C GLY A 55 -0.37 -11.48 8.53
N LEU A 56 -0.42 -10.16 8.57
CA LEU A 56 0.63 -9.34 9.17
C LEU A 56 0.36 -9.15 10.66
N CYS A 57 1.36 -9.35 11.50
CA CYS A 57 1.33 -8.93 12.90
C CYS A 57 2.57 -8.11 13.25
N LEU A 58 2.46 -7.29 14.30
CA LEU A 58 3.58 -6.48 14.78
C LEU A 58 4.38 -7.26 15.82
N ARG A 59 5.66 -7.53 15.56
CA ARG A 59 6.61 -8.15 16.48
C ARG A 59 7.86 -7.28 16.60
N ASP A 60 8.17 -6.86 17.83
CA ASP A 60 9.35 -6.02 18.13
C ASP A 60 9.44 -4.74 17.26
N GLY A 61 8.30 -4.18 16.83
CA GLY A 61 8.23 -2.99 15.98
C GLY A 61 8.31 -3.28 14.48
N HIS A 62 8.50 -4.53 14.09
CA HIS A 62 8.57 -5.01 12.70
C HIS A 62 7.27 -5.71 12.31
N LEU A 63 6.85 -5.55 11.05
CA LEU A 63 5.71 -6.29 10.51
C LEU A 63 6.19 -7.66 10.07
N VAL A 64 5.58 -8.72 10.58
CA VAL A 64 5.94 -10.10 10.28
C VAL A 64 4.74 -10.83 9.71
N ALA A 65 4.95 -11.56 8.61
CA ALA A 65 3.93 -12.42 8.02
C ALA A 65 3.87 -13.75 8.77
N THR A 66 2.70 -14.14 9.25
CA THR A 66 2.53 -15.40 9.98
C THR A 66 1.09 -15.89 9.87
N SER A 67 0.88 -17.18 10.17
CA SER A 67 -0.47 -17.74 10.29
C SER A 67 -1.16 -17.18 11.53
N LEU A 68 -2.26 -16.47 11.32
CA LEU A 68 -3.08 -15.82 12.35
C LEU A 68 -4.44 -16.49 12.40
N GLN A 69 -4.57 -17.53 13.24
CA GLN A 69 -5.76 -18.35 13.40
C GLN A 69 -6.00 -18.70 14.87
N GLY A 70 -7.27 -18.76 15.28
CA GLY A 70 -7.63 -19.08 16.66
C GLY A 70 -7.11 -18.03 17.65
N ALA A 71 -6.30 -18.46 18.63
CA ALA A 71 -5.89 -17.61 19.75
C ALA A 71 -4.99 -16.43 19.35
N ASN A 72 -4.24 -16.52 18.24
CA ASN A 72 -3.38 -15.43 17.77
C ASN A 72 -4.05 -14.54 16.71
N ALA A 73 -5.27 -14.83 16.26
CA ALA A 73 -6.01 -14.01 15.29
C ALA A 73 -6.15 -12.52 15.70
N PRO A 74 -6.35 -12.18 17.00
CA PRO A 74 -6.41 -10.77 17.42
C PRO A 74 -5.10 -9.98 17.25
N GLN A 75 -3.98 -10.65 16.96
CA GLN A 75 -2.68 -10.02 16.73
C GLN A 75 -2.54 -9.47 15.30
N GLU A 76 -3.52 -9.71 14.43
CA GLU A 76 -3.53 -9.22 13.04
C GLU A 76 -3.56 -7.68 13.00
N GLU A 77 -2.45 -7.11 12.55
CA GLU A 77 -2.25 -5.66 12.46
C GLU A 77 -2.87 -5.14 11.16
N PRO A 78 -3.87 -4.25 11.25
CA PRO A 78 -4.44 -3.63 10.06
C PRO A 78 -3.48 -2.60 9.45
N ILE A 79 -3.45 -2.54 8.13
CA ILE A 79 -2.77 -1.50 7.38
C ILE A 79 -3.72 -0.32 7.17
N SER A 80 -3.27 0.84 7.61
CA SER A 80 -3.93 2.12 7.38
C SER A 80 -3.47 2.71 6.06
N VAL A 81 -4.40 3.23 5.27
CA VAL A 81 -4.14 3.67 3.90
C VAL A 81 -4.77 5.04 3.66
N VAL A 82 -4.01 5.94 3.05
CA VAL A 82 -4.48 7.20 2.47
C VAL A 82 -3.89 7.37 1.07
N PRO A 83 -4.56 8.06 0.13
CA PRO A 83 -3.98 8.30 -1.19
C PRO A 83 -2.81 9.28 -1.11
N ASN A 84 -1.84 9.18 -2.00
CA ASN A 84 -0.87 10.26 -2.19
C ASN A 84 -1.40 11.26 -3.24
N ARG A 85 -1.79 12.45 -2.77
CA ARG A 85 -2.35 13.53 -3.61
C ARG A 85 -1.37 14.16 -4.60
N HIS A 86 -0.06 13.92 -4.44
CA HIS A 86 1.00 14.53 -5.26
C HIS A 86 1.32 13.76 -6.54
N LEU A 87 0.62 12.64 -6.76
CA LEU A 87 0.86 11.71 -7.85
C LEU A 87 -0.45 11.39 -8.57
N GLU A 88 -0.34 10.93 -9.81
CA GLU A 88 -1.49 10.63 -10.67
C GLU A 88 -2.36 9.51 -10.07
N ARG A 89 -3.62 9.86 -9.77
CA ARG A 89 -4.61 8.94 -9.17
C ARG A 89 -4.82 7.66 -9.97
N GLN A 90 -4.71 7.70 -11.30
CA GLN A 90 -4.87 6.54 -12.18
C GLN A 90 -3.86 5.41 -11.89
N ARG A 91 -2.70 5.75 -11.31
CA ARG A 91 -1.68 4.78 -10.89
C ARG A 91 -1.91 4.22 -9.47
N CYS A 92 -3.01 4.62 -8.83
CA CYS A 92 -3.38 4.26 -7.46
C CYS A 92 -2.20 4.41 -6.46
N PRO A 93 -1.63 5.62 -6.30
CA PRO A 93 -0.55 5.87 -5.35
C PRO A 93 -1.08 5.95 -3.91
N LEU A 94 -0.54 5.12 -3.03
CA LEU A 94 -0.97 4.97 -1.64
C LEU A 94 0.16 5.27 -0.66
N LEU A 95 -0.16 6.00 0.41
CA LEU A 95 0.63 6.06 1.63
C LEU A 95 0.06 5.02 2.60
N MET A 96 0.92 4.14 3.10
CA MET A 96 0.51 3.03 3.96
C MET A 96 1.20 3.12 5.31
N GLY A 97 0.51 2.68 6.36
CA GLY A 97 1.00 2.70 7.73
C GLY A 97 0.27 1.70 8.63
N ILE A 98 0.60 1.71 9.91
CA ILE A 98 0.06 0.83 10.95
C ILE A 98 -0.49 1.68 12.11
N ARG A 99 -1.09 1.03 13.12
CA ARG A 99 -1.62 1.69 14.32
C ARG A 99 -2.57 2.86 13.99
N GLY A 100 -3.48 2.63 13.06
CA GLY A 100 -4.46 3.64 12.61
C GLY A 100 -3.86 4.79 11.80
N GLY A 101 -2.62 4.65 11.32
CA GLY A 101 -1.94 5.66 10.51
C GLY A 101 -1.02 6.59 11.31
N THR A 102 -0.76 6.29 12.59
CA THR A 102 0.19 7.03 13.43
C THR A 102 1.65 6.70 13.10
N ARG A 103 1.89 5.58 12.42
CA ARG A 103 3.23 5.17 11.97
C ARG A 103 3.19 4.72 10.52
N ALA A 104 3.92 5.41 9.65
CA ALA A 104 4.07 5.02 8.26
C ALA A 104 4.83 3.70 8.13
N LEU A 105 4.53 2.94 7.07
CA LEU A 105 5.27 1.73 6.77
C LEU A 105 6.74 2.04 6.57
N PRO A 106 7.62 1.09 6.92
CA PRO A 106 9.00 1.11 6.49
C PRO A 106 9.21 1.62 5.07
N ARG A 107 10.11 2.59 4.92
CA ARG A 107 10.59 3.00 3.61
C ARG A 107 11.77 2.11 3.18
N PRO A 108 11.88 1.74 1.90
CA PRO A 108 13.05 1.07 1.37
C PRO A 108 14.35 1.82 1.72
N CYS A 109 15.36 1.07 2.16
CA CYS A 109 16.70 1.60 2.42
C CYS A 109 17.70 1.02 1.42
N ARG A 110 18.59 1.86 0.87
CA ARG A 110 19.78 1.37 0.18
C ARG A 110 20.78 0.88 1.23
N CYS A 111 20.85 -0.43 1.43
CA CYS A 111 21.92 -1.00 2.24
C CYS A 111 23.26 -0.86 1.51
N HIS A 112 24.29 -0.42 2.24
CA HIS A 112 25.65 -0.23 1.72
C HIS A 112 26.34 -1.54 1.27
N ARG A 113 25.70 -2.69 1.49
CA ARG A 113 26.23 -4.04 1.21
C ARG A 113 25.51 -4.78 0.08
N GLY A 114 24.80 -4.09 -0.82
CA GLY A 114 24.16 -4.72 -1.98
C GLY A 114 22.85 -5.47 -1.67
N CYS A 115 22.35 -5.40 -0.42
CA CYS A 115 21.02 -5.87 -0.08
C CYS A 115 19.98 -4.81 -0.50
N HIS A 116 19.38 -4.98 -1.66
CA HIS A 116 18.37 -4.06 -2.21
C HIS A 116 16.97 -4.22 -1.58
N HIS A 117 16.84 -4.98 -0.48
CA HIS A 117 15.58 -5.56 -0.03
C HIS A 117 15.18 -5.16 1.40
N CYS A 118 15.95 -4.28 2.05
CA CYS A 118 15.70 -3.94 3.45
C CYS A 118 14.72 -2.76 3.58
N LEU A 119 13.70 -2.98 4.39
CA LEU A 119 12.78 -1.99 4.90
C LEU A 119 13.40 -1.30 6.13
N SER A 120 13.26 0.02 6.26
CA SER A 120 13.63 0.71 7.53
C SER A 120 12.70 0.29 8.66
N PRO A 121 13.08 0.39 9.93
CA PRO A 121 12.09 0.31 11.01
C PRO A 121 10.93 1.28 10.75
N ALA A 122 9.70 0.89 11.11
CA ALA A 122 8.54 1.76 11.04
C ALA A 122 8.85 3.06 11.82
N GLN A 123 8.50 4.21 11.23
CA GLN A 123 8.81 5.51 11.82
C GLN A 123 7.56 6.11 12.44
N ASP A 124 7.77 6.91 13.49
CA ASP A 124 6.76 7.77 14.10
C ASP A 124 6.50 8.97 13.19
N VAL A 125 5.94 8.67 12.01
CA VAL A 125 5.52 9.61 10.99
C VAL A 125 4.08 9.29 10.66
N GLU A 126 3.19 10.25 10.86
CA GLU A 126 1.75 10.05 10.67
C GLU A 126 1.36 10.15 9.18
N LEU A 127 0.44 9.30 8.75
CA LEU A 127 -0.03 9.28 7.36
C LEU A 127 -0.73 10.57 6.96
N LEU A 128 -1.51 11.17 7.86
CA LEU A 128 -2.22 12.42 7.57
C LEU A 128 -1.27 13.62 7.49
N GLU A 129 -0.13 13.58 8.19
CA GLU A 129 0.95 14.54 8.02
C GLU A 129 1.63 14.37 6.66
N LEU A 130 1.94 13.14 6.24
CA LEU A 130 2.51 12.85 4.91
C LEU A 130 1.55 13.25 3.79
N PHE A 131 0.26 12.99 3.96
CA PHE A 131 -0.80 13.39 3.03
C PHE A 131 -0.86 14.92 2.87
N SER A 132 -0.81 15.65 3.98
CA SER A 132 -0.94 17.11 4.01
C SER A 132 0.37 17.85 3.71
N GLY A 133 1.51 17.15 3.78
CA GLY A 133 2.84 17.71 3.53
C GLY A 133 3.20 17.76 2.05
N ASP A 134 4.51 17.86 1.79
CA ASP A 134 5.09 18.02 0.46
C ASP A 134 5.44 16.68 -0.21
N LYS A 135 5.48 16.68 -1.55
CA LYS A 135 5.75 15.52 -2.39
C LYS A 135 7.03 14.78 -2.00
N ASP A 136 8.11 15.51 -1.71
CA ASP A 136 9.42 14.91 -1.41
C ASP A 136 9.42 14.13 -0.09
N ARG A 137 8.60 14.53 0.89
CA ARG A 137 8.43 13.80 2.14
C ARG A 137 7.53 12.58 1.96
N ALA A 138 6.50 12.67 1.13
CA ALA A 138 5.53 11.60 0.89
C ALA A 138 6.08 10.47 -0.01
N MET A 139 6.92 10.81 -0.99
CA MET A 139 7.38 9.88 -2.02
C MET A 139 8.09 8.61 -1.48
N PRO A 140 9.01 8.70 -0.49
CA PRO A 140 9.66 7.51 0.08
C PRO A 140 8.71 6.51 0.76
N PHE A 141 7.50 6.93 1.12
CA PHE A 141 6.49 6.11 1.79
C PHE A 141 5.34 5.69 0.86
N THR A 142 5.48 5.97 -0.44
CA THR A 142 4.42 5.72 -1.41
C THR A 142 4.59 4.39 -2.09
N PHE A 143 3.47 3.70 -2.30
CA PHE A 143 3.39 2.48 -3.09
C PHE A 143 2.31 2.61 -4.17
N TYR A 144 2.60 2.13 -5.37
CA TYR A 144 1.60 2.00 -6.42
C TYR A 144 0.89 0.66 -6.29
N LYS A 145 -0.43 0.71 -6.13
CA LYS A 145 -1.25 -0.49 -6.05
C LYS A 145 -1.72 -0.89 -7.45
N THR A 146 -1.58 -2.17 -7.79
CA THR A 146 -2.27 -2.77 -8.94
C THR A 146 -3.30 -3.80 -8.49
N PHE A 147 -4.29 -4.10 -9.33
CA PHE A 147 -5.31 -5.11 -9.05
C PHE A 147 -5.36 -6.13 -10.17
N GLY A 148 -5.03 -7.39 -9.85
CA GLY A 148 -5.06 -8.52 -10.77
C GLY A 148 -6.39 -9.28 -10.77
N GLY A 149 -7.48 -8.67 -10.31
CA GLY A 149 -8.82 -9.27 -10.24
C GLY A 149 -9.19 -9.93 -8.90
N SER A 150 -8.25 -10.56 -8.21
CA SER A 150 -8.48 -11.10 -6.85
C SER A 150 -7.40 -10.74 -5.84
N THR A 151 -6.21 -10.40 -6.33
CA THR A 151 -5.07 -10.02 -5.52
C THR A 151 -4.51 -8.67 -5.97
N HIS A 152 -3.77 -8.04 -5.08
CA HIS A 152 -3.13 -6.75 -5.28
C HIS A 152 -1.62 -6.88 -5.12
N THR A 153 -0.89 -6.04 -5.85
CA THR A 153 0.55 -5.84 -5.64
C THR A 153 0.80 -4.38 -5.27
N PHE A 154 1.89 -4.14 -4.56
CA PHE A 154 2.27 -2.82 -4.06
C PHE A 154 3.73 -2.53 -4.42
N GLU A 155 3.95 -1.78 -5.49
CA GLU A 155 5.28 -1.39 -5.95
C GLU A 155 5.78 -0.15 -5.20
N ALA A 156 7.00 -0.18 -4.67
CA ALA A 156 7.59 0.96 -3.99
C ALA A 156 7.87 2.11 -4.98
N ALA A 157 7.25 3.26 -4.80
CA ALA A 157 7.39 4.39 -5.74
C ALA A 157 8.83 4.90 -5.81
N ALA A 158 9.55 4.90 -4.69
CA ALA A 158 10.96 5.32 -4.62
C ALA A 158 11.94 4.31 -5.24
N PHE A 159 11.53 3.06 -5.46
CA PHE A 159 12.36 1.99 -6.02
C PHE A 159 11.55 1.14 -7.01
N PRO A 160 11.41 1.63 -8.26
CA PRO A 160 10.68 0.90 -9.29
C PRO A 160 11.19 -0.53 -9.47
N GLY A 161 10.26 -1.47 -9.68
CA GLY A 161 10.53 -2.90 -9.80
C GLY A 161 10.63 -3.66 -8.48
N LEU A 162 10.57 -2.98 -7.32
CA LEU A 162 10.51 -3.62 -6.01
C LEU A 162 9.10 -3.54 -5.43
N PHE A 163 8.58 -4.68 -4.97
CA PHE A 163 7.22 -4.81 -4.46
C PHE A 163 7.23 -5.28 -3.00
N LEU A 164 6.20 -4.92 -2.24
CA LEU A 164 5.96 -5.54 -0.92
C LEU A 164 5.95 -7.05 -1.06
N SER A 165 6.63 -7.74 -0.13
CA SER A 165 6.78 -9.19 -0.18
C SER A 165 6.83 -9.83 1.20
N THR A 166 6.21 -11.00 1.29
CA THR A 166 6.25 -11.91 2.46
C THR A 166 7.16 -13.10 2.16
N ALA A 167 8.41 -12.83 1.76
CA ALA A 167 9.33 -13.80 1.18
C ALA A 167 9.37 -15.15 1.92
N HIS A 168 9.37 -15.13 3.26
CA HIS A 168 9.22 -16.34 4.08
C HIS A 168 8.29 -16.12 5.30
N PRO A 169 7.48 -17.12 5.69
CA PRO A 169 6.70 -17.06 6.93
C PRO A 169 7.59 -16.88 8.15
N GLY A 170 7.20 -15.97 9.04
CA GLY A 170 7.96 -15.61 10.24
C GLY A 170 9.06 -14.59 10.00
N GLU A 171 9.32 -14.20 8.75
CA GLU A 171 10.23 -13.10 8.42
C GLU A 171 9.50 -11.75 8.36
N GLU A 172 10.30 -10.69 8.50
CA GLU A 172 9.84 -9.33 8.34
C GLU A 172 9.33 -9.09 6.92
N LEU A 173 8.27 -8.30 6.80
CA LEU A 173 7.79 -7.76 5.53
C LEU A 173 8.96 -7.06 4.82
N ALA A 174 9.17 -7.41 3.57
CA ALA A 174 10.32 -6.95 2.81
C ALA A 174 9.90 -6.34 1.47
N LEU A 175 10.90 -5.94 0.70
CA LEU A 175 10.74 -5.60 -0.71
C LEU A 175 11.51 -6.58 -1.58
N ALA A 176 10.87 -7.08 -2.63
CA ALA A 176 11.51 -8.00 -3.56
C ALA A 176 11.04 -7.75 -5.01
N PRO A 177 11.91 -8.00 -6.00
CA PRO A 177 11.49 -8.05 -7.39
C PRO A 177 10.72 -9.37 -7.68
N PRO A 178 9.89 -9.40 -8.74
CA PRO A 178 9.33 -10.66 -9.25
C PRO A 178 10.45 -11.66 -9.62
N PRO A 179 10.25 -12.98 -9.45
CA PRO A 179 9.01 -13.68 -9.12
C PRO A 179 8.76 -13.93 -7.61
N ALA A 180 9.09 -13.00 -6.72
CA ALA A 180 8.83 -13.15 -5.28
C ALA A 180 7.33 -13.21 -4.91
N ALA A 181 7.02 -13.63 -3.67
CA ALA A 181 5.68 -13.61 -3.11
C ALA A 181 5.24 -12.15 -2.83
N THR A 182 4.59 -11.52 -3.81
CA THR A 182 4.24 -10.08 -3.79
C THR A 182 2.75 -9.80 -3.98
N ALA A 183 1.93 -10.86 -4.01
CA ALA A 183 0.49 -10.79 -4.24
C ALA A 183 -0.25 -10.92 -2.91
N PHE A 184 -1.21 -10.02 -2.68
CA PHE A 184 -1.96 -9.94 -1.43
C PHE A 184 -3.46 -9.87 -1.67
N TYR A 185 -4.22 -10.56 -0.84
CA TYR A 185 -5.62 -10.25 -0.59
C TYR A 185 -5.71 -9.02 0.31
N LEU A 186 -6.63 -8.11 -0.04
CA LEU A 186 -6.88 -6.87 0.69
C LEU A 186 -8.35 -6.83 1.10
N HIS A 187 -8.60 -6.84 2.41
CA HIS A 187 -9.95 -6.83 2.96
C HIS A 187 -10.17 -5.59 3.80
N ARG A 188 -11.20 -4.80 3.49
CA ARG A 188 -11.56 -3.61 4.27
C ARG A 188 -12.12 -4.03 5.64
N LYS A 189 -11.66 -3.38 6.72
CA LYS A 189 -12.17 -3.55 8.09
C LYS A 189 -13.45 -2.76 8.34
#